data_AF-A8YMQ6-F1
#
_entry.id   AF-A8YMQ6-F1
#
_cell.length_a   1.000
_cell.length_b   1.000
_cell.length_c   1.000
_cell.angle_alpha   90.00
_cell.angle_beta   90.00
_cell.angle_gamma   90.00
#
_symmetry.space_group_name_H-M   'P 1'
#
loop_
_entity.id
_entity.type
_entity.pdbx_description
1 polymer ?
#
loop_
_entity_poly.entity_id
_entity_poly.type
_entity_poly.pdbx_seq_one_letter_code
_entity_poly.pdbx_strand_id
1 'polypeptide(L)'
;MTIAESLPLVESHVNPEIIFPEGEFWSDEPPLESNLHLQQIILLIQCLEWWWREREDYFATGNLTIYYSPNQKKSEFFRGPDFFVVLETNPNPNRRSWVIWREEGKYPNLIIEILSDSTAKVDREEKKQIYQDIFRTPDYFWFDPESLEFQGFTLISGQYQPITPNPQGWLWSQQLGLYLGLSANKLRYFTSEGELVPTPAEAAQQAENRVLEAENRVLEAENQVEQEKQKAAKLAAKLRELGIDTEENL
;
A
#
# COMPACT_ATOMS: atom_id res chain seq x y z
N MET A 1 -46.14 61.46 -13.90
CA MET A 1 -46.25 60.04 -13.50
C MET A 1 -46.08 59.21 -14.75
N THR A 2 -44.88 58.67 -14.95
CA THR A 2 -44.52 57.90 -16.15
C THR A 2 -44.63 56.43 -15.77
N ILE A 3 -45.56 55.71 -16.40
CA ILE A 3 -45.78 54.30 -16.16
C ILE A 3 -44.66 53.55 -16.89
N ALA A 4 -43.79 52.87 -16.14
CA ALA A 4 -42.76 52.02 -16.71
C ALA A 4 -43.42 50.74 -17.26
N GLU A 5 -43.24 50.48 -18.55
CA GLU A 5 -43.60 49.19 -19.16
C GLU A 5 -42.68 48.09 -18.62
N SER A 6 -43.28 47.01 -18.11
CA SER A 6 -42.57 45.81 -17.66
C SER A 6 -42.04 45.04 -18.86
N LEU A 7 -40.71 44.91 -18.95
CA LEU A 7 -40.05 43.98 -19.88
C LEU A 7 -40.49 42.53 -19.61
N PRO A 8 -40.76 41.72 -20.66
CA PRO A 8 -41.12 40.33 -20.47
C PRO A 8 -39.94 39.55 -19.91
N LEU A 9 -40.20 38.70 -18.91
CA LEU A 9 -39.23 37.73 -18.40
C LEU A 9 -38.83 36.79 -19.53
N VAL A 10 -37.53 36.74 -19.80
CA VAL A 10 -36.90 35.74 -20.66
C VAL A 10 -37.22 34.38 -20.07
N GLU A 11 -37.91 33.54 -20.83
CA GLU A 11 -38.19 32.15 -20.46
C GLU A 11 -36.87 31.45 -20.11
N SER A 12 -36.82 30.91 -18.89
CA SER A 12 -35.71 30.10 -18.43
C SER A 12 -35.57 28.91 -19.37
N HIS A 13 -34.51 28.90 -20.18
CA HIS A 13 -34.10 27.71 -20.91
C HIS A 13 -34.02 26.56 -19.92
N VAL A 14 -34.87 25.56 -20.13
CA VAL A 14 -34.83 24.28 -19.43
C VAL A 14 -33.40 23.77 -19.59
N ASN A 15 -32.66 23.71 -18.48
CA ASN A 15 -31.34 23.10 -18.45
C ASN A 15 -31.55 21.65 -18.92
N PRO A 16 -31.06 21.22 -20.09
CA PRO A 16 -31.22 19.83 -20.48
C PRO A 16 -30.61 19.02 -19.36
N GLU A 17 -31.38 18.09 -18.77
CA GLU A 17 -30.84 17.11 -17.83
C GLU A 17 -29.54 16.58 -18.44
N ILE A 18 -28.43 16.81 -17.75
CA ILE A 18 -27.13 16.35 -18.22
C ILE A 18 -27.21 14.83 -18.14
N ILE A 19 -27.48 14.18 -19.26
CA ILE A 19 -27.51 12.72 -19.37
C ILE A 19 -26.06 12.25 -19.28
N PHE A 20 -25.68 11.80 -18.08
CA PHE A 20 -24.40 11.14 -17.87
C PHE A 20 -24.38 9.84 -18.71
N PRO A 21 -23.25 9.48 -19.33
CA PRO A 21 -23.17 8.23 -20.08
C PRO A 21 -23.46 7.04 -19.15
N GLU A 22 -24.59 6.40 -19.42
CA GLU A 22 -24.97 5.12 -18.84
C GLU A 22 -24.25 4.01 -19.63
N GLY A 23 -23.50 3.18 -18.91
CA GLY A 23 -22.65 2.15 -19.50
C GLY A 23 -21.75 1.49 -18.46
N GLU A 24 -21.33 0.26 -18.76
CA GLU A 24 -20.35 -0.46 -17.95
C GLU A 24 -18.93 0.04 -18.28
N PHE A 25 -18.28 0.64 -17.29
CA PHE A 25 -16.90 1.10 -17.39
C PHE A 25 -15.96 -0.03 -17.00
N TRP A 26 -15.72 -0.94 -17.93
CA TRP A 26 -14.68 -1.95 -17.81
C TRP A 26 -13.29 -1.35 -18.01
N SER A 27 -12.31 -1.87 -17.27
CA SER A 27 -10.88 -1.67 -17.54
C SER A 27 -10.55 -1.97 -19.00
N ASP A 28 -9.69 -1.15 -19.59
CA ASP A 28 -9.16 -1.24 -20.96
C ASP A 28 -7.63 -1.19 -20.88
N GLU A 29 -7.06 -2.16 -20.17
CA GLU A 29 -5.61 -2.32 -20.01
C GLU A 29 -5.08 -3.48 -20.84
N PRO A 30 -3.88 -3.34 -21.41
CA PRO A 30 -3.20 -4.47 -22.04
C PRO A 30 -2.88 -5.56 -21.00
N PRO A 31 -2.60 -6.79 -21.45
CA PRO A 31 -1.99 -7.81 -20.59
C PRO A 31 -0.70 -7.30 -19.96
N LEU A 32 -0.39 -7.77 -18.76
CA LEU A 32 0.86 -7.45 -18.09
C LEU A 32 2.07 -7.94 -18.89
N GLU A 33 3.15 -7.16 -18.86
CA GLU A 33 4.31 -7.36 -19.73
C GLU A 33 5.11 -8.63 -19.39
N SER A 34 5.23 -8.97 -18.10
CA SER A 34 6.02 -10.13 -17.66
C SER A 34 5.57 -10.72 -16.32
N ASN A 35 6.09 -11.90 -15.97
CA ASN A 35 5.85 -12.47 -14.66
C ASN A 35 6.51 -11.65 -13.53
N LEU A 36 7.67 -11.02 -13.76
CA LEU A 36 8.28 -10.14 -12.76
C LEU A 36 7.39 -8.92 -12.47
N HIS A 37 6.83 -8.33 -13.53
CA HIS A 37 5.87 -7.23 -13.47
C HIS A 37 4.65 -7.60 -12.63
N LEU A 38 3.99 -8.72 -12.95
CA LEU A 38 2.86 -9.25 -12.19
C LEU A 38 3.20 -9.52 -10.71
N GLN A 39 4.32 -10.20 -10.45
CA GLN A 39 4.71 -10.56 -9.08
C GLN A 39 4.98 -9.31 -8.22
N GLN A 40 5.53 -8.25 -8.82
CA GLN A 40 5.78 -7.01 -8.11
C GLN A 40 4.48 -6.28 -7.75
N ILE A 41 3.49 -6.24 -8.66
CA ILE A 41 2.16 -5.67 -8.38
C ILE A 41 1.46 -6.44 -7.26
N ILE A 42 1.42 -7.79 -7.34
CA ILE A 42 0.83 -8.64 -6.31
C ILE A 42 1.48 -8.38 -4.95
N LEU A 43 2.80 -8.28 -4.90
CA LEU A 43 3.55 -8.03 -3.68
C LEU A 43 3.16 -6.69 -3.02
N LEU A 44 3.05 -5.62 -3.81
CA LEU A 44 2.65 -4.31 -3.31
C LEU A 44 1.23 -4.33 -2.74
N ILE A 45 0.30 -4.99 -3.43
CA ILE A 45 -1.09 -5.13 -2.95
C ILE A 45 -1.12 -5.93 -1.64
N GLN A 46 -0.51 -7.12 -1.62
CA GLN A 46 -0.53 -8.00 -0.46
C GLN A 46 0.09 -7.36 0.79
N CYS A 47 1.22 -6.67 0.64
CA CYS A 47 1.84 -5.98 1.77
C CYS A 47 0.96 -4.84 2.29
N LEU A 48 0.41 -4.01 1.40
CA LEU A 48 -0.37 -2.84 1.81
C LEU A 48 -1.71 -3.23 2.41
N GLU A 49 -2.44 -4.17 1.78
CA GLU A 49 -3.70 -4.69 2.32
C GLU A 49 -3.51 -5.37 3.68
N TRP A 50 -2.42 -6.12 3.85
CA TRP A 50 -2.10 -6.72 5.15
C TRP A 50 -1.78 -5.67 6.22
N TRP A 51 -1.02 -4.64 5.86
CA TRP A 51 -0.65 -3.55 6.76
C TRP A 51 -1.87 -2.73 7.19
N TRP A 52 -2.76 -2.45 6.25
CA TRP A 52 -3.99 -1.68 6.45
C TRP A 52 -5.24 -2.56 6.57
N ARG A 53 -5.10 -3.81 7.01
CA ARG A 53 -6.21 -4.77 7.10
C ARG A 53 -7.37 -4.34 8.01
N GLU A 54 -7.11 -3.42 8.94
CA GLU A 54 -8.13 -2.85 9.84
C GLU A 54 -8.71 -1.52 9.32
N ARG A 55 -8.33 -1.07 8.12
CA ARG A 55 -8.84 0.16 7.48
C ARG A 55 -9.90 -0.16 6.43
N GLU A 56 -10.92 0.70 6.37
CA GLU A 56 -12.01 0.63 5.38
C GLU A 56 -12.14 1.92 4.54
N ASP A 57 -11.15 2.81 4.62
CA ASP A 57 -11.15 4.15 4.04
C ASP A 57 -10.11 4.31 2.93
N TYR A 58 -9.82 3.24 2.18
CA TYR A 58 -8.94 3.30 1.01
C TYR A 58 -9.33 2.29 -0.06
N PHE A 59 -8.83 2.50 -1.27
CA PHE A 59 -8.84 1.54 -2.36
C PHE A 59 -7.43 1.45 -2.94
N ALA A 60 -6.82 0.26 -2.89
CA ALA A 60 -5.54 -0.04 -3.51
C ALA A 60 -5.74 -1.15 -4.53
N THR A 61 -5.18 -0.99 -5.72
CA THR A 61 -5.32 -1.98 -6.79
C THR A 61 -4.18 -1.86 -7.78
N GLY A 62 -4.13 -2.81 -8.71
CA GLY A 62 -3.18 -2.79 -9.82
C GLY A 62 -3.81 -3.11 -11.15
N ASN A 63 -3.21 -2.58 -12.22
CA ASN A 63 -3.63 -2.74 -13.62
C ASN A 63 -5.14 -2.46 -13.85
N LEU A 64 -5.64 -1.36 -13.26
CA LEU A 64 -7.03 -0.94 -13.37
C LEU A 64 -7.14 0.44 -14.02
N THR A 65 -7.95 0.55 -15.08
CA THR A 65 -8.09 1.81 -15.83
C THR A 65 -8.75 2.91 -15.02
N ILE A 66 -8.19 4.11 -15.13
CA ILE A 66 -8.71 5.36 -14.61
C ILE A 66 -9.28 6.19 -15.77
N TYR A 67 -10.59 6.43 -15.76
CA TYR A 67 -11.27 7.31 -16.73
C TYR A 67 -11.41 8.72 -16.17
N TYR A 68 -10.85 9.71 -16.88
CA TYR A 68 -10.75 11.09 -16.38
C TYR A 68 -11.15 12.15 -17.41
N SER A 69 -11.85 11.77 -18.49
CA SER A 69 -12.39 12.73 -19.45
C SER A 69 -13.30 13.77 -18.76
N PRO A 70 -13.06 15.08 -18.95
CA PRO A 70 -13.96 16.12 -18.43
C PRO A 70 -15.32 16.11 -19.15
N ASN A 71 -15.38 15.55 -20.37
CA ASN A 71 -16.61 15.30 -21.10
C ASN A 71 -17.28 13.97 -20.72
N GLN A 72 -16.73 13.27 -19.73
CA GLN A 72 -17.20 11.98 -19.20
C GLN A 72 -17.27 10.89 -20.28
N LYS A 73 -16.42 10.98 -21.31
CA LYS A 73 -16.37 10.03 -22.41
C LYS A 73 -15.30 8.97 -22.15
N LYS A 74 -15.74 7.70 -22.10
CA LYS A 74 -14.86 6.54 -21.91
C LYS A 74 -13.72 6.49 -22.96
N SER A 75 -14.01 6.82 -24.20
CA SER A 75 -13.09 6.72 -25.33
C SER A 75 -12.15 7.92 -25.51
N GLU A 76 -12.18 8.90 -24.61
CA GLU A 76 -11.40 10.15 -24.78
C GLU A 76 -10.11 10.11 -23.95
N PHE A 77 -10.22 10.15 -22.62
CA PHE A 77 -9.05 10.19 -21.74
C PHE A 77 -9.13 9.13 -20.65
N PHE A 78 -8.16 8.22 -20.67
CA PHE A 78 -7.98 7.18 -19.67
C PHE A 78 -6.50 6.81 -19.50
N ARG A 79 -6.12 6.29 -18.34
CA ARG A 79 -4.78 5.74 -18.06
C ARG A 79 -4.92 4.54 -17.13
N GLY A 80 -4.12 3.51 -17.33
CA GLY A 80 -3.93 2.43 -16.36
C GLY A 80 -2.57 2.51 -15.72
N PRO A 81 -2.48 2.96 -14.46
CA PRO A 81 -1.29 2.78 -13.67
C PRO A 81 -1.19 1.31 -13.23
N ASP A 82 0.05 0.80 -13.15
CA ASP A 82 0.31 -0.57 -12.71
C ASP A 82 -0.14 -0.82 -11.25
N PHE A 83 0.01 0.19 -10.40
CA PHE A 83 -0.49 0.20 -9.04
C PHE A 83 -0.89 1.61 -8.62
N PHE A 84 -2.03 1.75 -7.93
CA PHE A 84 -2.41 3.02 -7.34
C PHE A 84 -3.23 2.86 -6.06
N VAL A 85 -3.26 3.94 -5.28
CA VAL A 85 -4.01 4.05 -4.03
C VAL A 85 -4.86 5.31 -4.06
N VAL A 86 -6.14 5.18 -3.71
CA VAL A 86 -7.04 6.28 -3.41
C VAL A 86 -7.41 6.19 -1.93
N LEU A 87 -7.24 7.28 -1.19
CA LEU A 87 -7.59 7.38 0.23
C LEU A 87 -8.98 7.99 0.39
N GLU A 88 -9.53 7.85 1.60
CA GLU A 88 -10.85 8.37 2.00
C GLU A 88 -11.97 7.86 1.08
N THR A 89 -11.89 6.61 0.64
CA THR A 89 -12.90 5.98 -0.22
C THR A 89 -13.23 4.57 0.26
N ASN A 90 -14.39 4.05 -0.12
CA ASN A 90 -14.77 2.67 0.16
C ASN A 90 -13.87 1.70 -0.64
N PRO A 91 -13.38 0.60 -0.06
CA PRO A 91 -12.51 -0.38 -0.73
C PRO A 91 -13.16 -1.20 -1.86
N ASN A 92 -14.48 -1.17 -2.02
CA ASN A 92 -15.28 -1.96 -2.97
C ASN A 92 -14.46 -2.86 -3.93
N PRO A 93 -14.24 -4.14 -3.58
CA PRO A 93 -13.36 -5.03 -4.34
C PRO A 93 -13.93 -5.39 -5.72
N ASN A 94 -15.20 -5.07 -5.98
CA ASN A 94 -15.87 -5.35 -7.26
C ASN A 94 -15.71 -4.22 -8.28
N ARG A 95 -14.88 -3.19 -8.00
CA ARG A 95 -14.61 -2.12 -8.96
C ARG A 95 -13.99 -2.68 -10.24
N ARG A 96 -14.57 -2.28 -11.38
CA ARG A 96 -14.12 -2.69 -12.73
C ARG A 96 -13.24 -1.63 -13.41
N SER A 97 -13.26 -0.41 -12.90
CA SER A 97 -12.41 0.72 -13.27
C SER A 97 -12.54 1.80 -12.19
N TRP A 98 -11.70 2.82 -12.27
CA TRP A 98 -11.84 4.05 -11.49
C TRP A 98 -12.36 5.18 -12.38
N VAL A 99 -13.61 5.57 -12.21
CA VAL A 99 -14.25 6.59 -13.06
C VAL A 99 -14.35 7.88 -12.26
N ILE A 100 -13.48 8.85 -12.53
CA ILE A 100 -13.29 10.05 -11.69
C ILE A 100 -14.61 10.77 -11.39
N TRP A 101 -15.49 10.95 -12.38
CA TRP A 101 -16.77 11.65 -12.19
C TRP A 101 -17.84 10.82 -11.46
N ARG A 102 -17.65 9.51 -11.32
CA ARG A 102 -18.49 8.65 -10.45
C ARG A 102 -17.92 8.49 -9.04
N GLU A 103 -16.65 8.85 -8.86
CA GLU A 103 -15.91 8.76 -7.59
C GLU A 103 -15.71 10.17 -6.99
N GLU A 104 -16.68 11.06 -7.17
CA GLU A 104 -16.68 12.43 -6.58
C GLU A 104 -15.46 13.29 -6.94
N GLY A 105 -14.83 13.02 -8.08
CA GLY A 105 -13.63 13.75 -8.52
C GLY A 105 -12.34 13.29 -7.84
N LYS A 106 -12.35 12.18 -7.10
CA LYS A 106 -11.16 11.66 -6.41
C LYS A 106 -10.18 11.06 -7.40
N TYR A 107 -8.98 11.61 -7.44
CA TYR A 107 -7.83 11.05 -8.15
C TYR A 107 -6.96 10.22 -7.19
N PRO A 108 -6.08 9.34 -7.72
CA PRO A 108 -5.13 8.62 -6.89
C PRO A 108 -4.25 9.53 -6.04
N ASN A 109 -4.13 9.16 -4.76
CA ASN A 109 -3.18 9.74 -3.81
C ASN A 109 -1.76 9.29 -4.14
N LEU A 110 -1.60 8.06 -4.60
CA LEU A 110 -0.31 7.49 -4.96
C LEU A 110 -0.43 6.62 -6.21
N ILE A 111 0.59 6.69 -7.06
CA ILE A 111 0.76 5.83 -8.23
C ILE A 111 2.18 5.24 -8.23
N ILE A 112 2.30 3.96 -8.57
CA ILE A 112 3.58 3.28 -8.83
C ILE A 112 3.48 2.61 -10.21
N GLU A 113 4.43 2.92 -11.08
CA GLU A 113 4.60 2.22 -12.36
C GLU A 113 5.72 1.18 -12.26
N ILE A 114 5.48 -0.02 -12.75
CA ILE A 114 6.49 -1.08 -12.82
C ILE A 114 7.00 -1.12 -14.26
N LEU A 115 8.22 -0.64 -14.47
CA LEU A 115 8.74 -0.41 -15.81
C LEU A 115 9.01 -1.73 -16.53
N SER A 116 8.83 -1.71 -17.84
CA SER A 116 9.33 -2.70 -18.79
C SER A 116 10.06 -2.00 -19.94
N ASP A 117 10.86 -2.73 -20.72
CA ASP A 117 11.55 -2.17 -21.90
C ASP A 117 10.59 -1.46 -22.87
N SER A 118 9.32 -1.90 -22.96
CA SER A 118 8.32 -1.36 -23.88
C SER A 118 7.66 -0.07 -23.37
N THR A 119 7.55 0.14 -22.06
CA THR A 119 6.81 1.27 -21.46
C THR A 119 7.70 2.33 -20.81
N ALA A 120 8.95 2.01 -20.49
CA ALA A 120 9.78 2.82 -19.62
C ALA A 120 10.04 4.27 -20.09
N LYS A 121 9.96 4.56 -21.39
CA LYS A 121 10.03 5.96 -21.87
C LYS A 121 8.73 6.71 -21.59
N VAL A 122 7.59 6.10 -21.89
CA VAL A 122 6.26 6.69 -21.73
C VAL A 122 5.97 6.96 -20.26
N ASP A 123 6.36 6.05 -19.38
CA ASP A 123 6.19 6.18 -17.94
C ASP A 123 7.02 7.34 -17.37
N ARG A 124 8.31 7.42 -17.75
CA ARG A 124 9.23 8.48 -17.28
C ARG A 124 8.88 9.89 -17.79
N GLU A 125 8.23 9.99 -18.94
CA GLU A 125 7.92 11.27 -19.61
C GLU A 125 6.42 11.61 -19.59
N GLU A 126 5.63 10.99 -20.46
CA GLU A 126 4.24 11.38 -20.71
C GLU A 126 3.32 11.12 -19.51
N LYS A 127 3.36 9.90 -18.94
CA LYS A 127 2.50 9.57 -17.80
C LYS A 127 2.85 10.41 -16.58
N LYS A 128 4.14 10.60 -16.30
CA LYS A 128 4.59 11.51 -15.24
C LYS A 128 3.99 12.90 -15.41
N GLN A 129 3.99 13.48 -16.61
CA GLN A 129 3.40 14.79 -16.86
C GLN A 129 1.88 14.81 -16.61
N ILE A 130 1.17 13.77 -17.05
CA ILE A 130 -0.28 13.64 -16.84
C ILE A 130 -0.60 13.53 -15.35
N TYR A 131 0.14 12.69 -14.61
CA TYR A 131 -0.05 12.55 -13.17
C TYR A 131 0.25 13.85 -12.42
N GLN A 132 1.23 14.61 -12.89
CA GLN A 132 1.57 15.92 -12.33
C GLN A 132 0.50 16.99 -12.60
N ASP A 133 0.12 17.15 -13.86
CA ASP A 133 -0.62 18.33 -14.32
C ASP A 133 -2.13 18.13 -14.28
N ILE A 134 -2.59 16.90 -14.53
CA ILE A 134 -4.01 16.54 -14.62
C ILE A 134 -4.45 15.88 -13.33
N PHE A 135 -3.82 14.78 -12.93
CA PHE A 135 -4.29 14.02 -11.76
C PHE A 135 -3.92 14.70 -10.45
N ARG A 136 -2.85 15.50 -10.47
CA ARG A 136 -2.29 16.14 -9.27
C ARG A 136 -1.97 15.10 -8.19
N THR A 137 -1.54 13.91 -8.60
CA THR A 137 -1.23 12.80 -7.70
C THR A 137 -0.11 13.22 -6.75
N PRO A 138 -0.33 13.21 -5.42
CA PRO A 138 0.67 13.65 -4.46
C PRO A 138 2.00 12.90 -4.53
N ASP A 139 1.99 11.57 -4.56
CA ASP A 139 3.21 10.76 -4.61
C ASP A 139 3.22 9.85 -5.84
N TYR A 140 4.30 9.92 -6.63
CA TYR A 140 4.48 9.11 -7.84
C TYR A 140 5.82 8.40 -7.83
N PHE A 141 5.82 7.10 -8.13
CA PHE A 141 7.02 6.28 -8.17
C PHE A 141 7.09 5.47 -9.46
N TRP A 142 8.31 5.06 -9.81
CA TRP A 142 8.52 3.97 -10.74
C TRP A 142 9.60 3.02 -10.25
N PHE A 143 9.48 1.75 -10.66
CA PHE A 143 10.46 0.72 -10.37
C PHE A 143 10.65 -0.22 -11.56
N ASP A 144 11.89 -0.43 -11.96
CA ASP A 144 12.27 -1.44 -12.95
C ASP A 144 12.74 -2.72 -12.24
N PRO A 145 12.00 -3.85 -12.36
CA PRO A 145 12.36 -5.10 -11.71
C PRO A 145 13.61 -5.79 -12.29
N GLU A 146 14.07 -5.39 -13.48
CA GLU A 146 15.26 -5.95 -14.13
C GLU A 146 16.52 -5.16 -13.79
N SER A 147 16.48 -3.83 -14.00
CA SER A 147 17.63 -2.96 -13.71
C SER A 147 17.76 -2.55 -12.25
N LEU A 148 16.67 -2.73 -11.47
CA LEU A 148 16.51 -2.23 -10.10
C LEU A 148 16.52 -0.69 -10.00
N GLU A 149 16.28 0.01 -11.11
CA GLU A 149 16.04 1.46 -11.08
C GLU A 149 14.79 1.73 -10.23
N PHE A 150 14.94 2.59 -9.22
CA PHE A 150 13.83 3.03 -8.38
C PHE A 150 13.91 4.54 -8.17
N GLN A 151 12.81 5.23 -8.44
CA GLN A 151 12.70 6.67 -8.26
C GLN A 151 11.31 7.03 -7.75
N GLY A 152 11.27 8.05 -6.90
CA GLY A 152 10.03 8.61 -6.37
C GLY A 152 10.02 10.13 -6.48
N PHE A 153 8.82 10.66 -6.58
CA PHE A 153 8.52 12.08 -6.68
C PHE A 153 7.36 12.43 -5.77
N THR A 154 7.41 13.62 -5.20
CA THR A 154 6.29 14.21 -4.47
C THR A 154 5.90 15.53 -5.11
N LEU A 155 4.60 15.81 -5.16
CA LEU A 155 4.05 16.99 -5.81
C LEU A 155 4.13 18.20 -4.87
N ILE A 156 4.99 19.17 -5.21
CA ILE A 156 5.17 20.40 -4.45
C ILE A 156 4.91 21.59 -5.35
N SER A 157 3.96 22.45 -4.95
CA SER A 157 3.58 23.64 -5.72
C SER A 157 3.21 23.33 -7.19
N GLY A 158 2.58 22.17 -7.41
CA GLY A 158 2.12 21.74 -8.74
C GLY A 158 3.21 21.16 -9.64
N GLN A 159 4.41 20.90 -9.12
CA GLN A 159 5.52 20.24 -9.85
C GLN A 159 6.07 19.06 -9.04
N TYR A 160 6.43 17.99 -9.72
CA TYR A 160 7.06 16.84 -9.10
C TYR A 160 8.52 17.14 -8.76
N GLN A 161 8.86 16.93 -7.49
CA GLN A 161 10.24 17.01 -7.00
C GLN A 161 10.70 15.60 -6.60
N PRO A 162 11.93 15.19 -6.96
CA PRO A 162 12.48 13.92 -6.51
C PRO A 162 12.46 13.82 -4.97
N ILE A 163 12.00 12.69 -4.46
CA ILE A 163 12.06 12.40 -3.03
C ILE A 163 13.51 12.10 -2.65
N THR A 164 14.01 12.75 -1.60
CA THR A 164 15.36 12.49 -1.10
C THR A 164 15.36 11.18 -0.31
N PRO A 165 16.25 10.23 -0.63
CA PRO A 165 16.32 8.98 0.11
C PRO A 165 16.87 9.16 1.53
N ASN A 166 16.43 8.29 2.43
CA ASN A 166 17.06 8.12 3.74
C ASN A 166 18.43 7.40 3.60
N PRO A 167 19.21 7.21 4.70
CA PRO A 167 20.50 6.52 4.64
C PRO A 167 20.46 5.08 4.09
N GLN A 168 19.31 4.42 4.13
CA GLN A 168 19.07 3.08 3.59
C GLN A 168 18.68 3.11 2.10
N GLY A 169 18.56 4.28 1.49
CA GLY A 169 18.12 4.44 0.10
C GLY A 169 16.60 4.45 -0.08
N TRP A 170 15.82 4.52 1.01
CA TRP A 170 14.36 4.45 0.95
C TRP A 170 13.71 5.82 0.80
N LEU A 171 12.59 5.85 0.08
CA LEU A 171 11.84 7.07 -0.25
C LEU A 171 10.57 7.12 0.59
N TRP A 172 10.35 8.22 1.32
CA TRP A 172 9.16 8.37 2.16
C TRP A 172 7.94 8.76 1.32
N SER A 173 6.84 8.02 1.44
CA SER A 173 5.53 8.44 0.96
C SER A 173 4.71 9.01 2.12
N GLN A 174 4.34 10.28 2.01
CA GLN A 174 3.47 10.91 2.99
C GLN A 174 2.05 10.34 2.94
N GLN A 175 1.59 9.91 1.74
CA GLN A 175 0.25 9.35 1.56
C GLN A 175 0.09 7.98 2.21
N LEU A 176 1.14 7.15 2.19
CA LEU A 176 1.10 5.84 2.85
C LEU A 176 1.54 5.88 4.31
N GLY A 177 2.32 6.90 4.71
CA GLY A 177 3.01 6.88 6.00
C GLY A 177 4.04 5.74 6.08
N LEU A 178 4.64 5.40 4.94
CA LEU A 178 5.58 4.29 4.78
C LEU A 178 6.75 4.74 3.90
N TYR A 179 7.91 4.17 4.15
CA TYR A 179 9.02 4.18 3.21
C TYR A 179 8.80 3.13 2.12
N LEU A 180 9.19 3.45 0.90
CA LEU A 180 9.34 2.51 -0.20
C LEU A 180 10.83 2.31 -0.49
N GLY A 181 11.26 1.08 -0.68
CA GLY A 181 12.66 0.79 -0.96
C GLY A 181 12.89 -0.65 -1.41
N LEU A 182 14.13 -0.95 -1.82
CA LEU A 182 14.50 -2.27 -2.31
C LEU A 182 14.86 -3.21 -1.15
N SER A 183 14.31 -4.42 -1.18
CA SER A 183 14.76 -5.54 -0.36
C SER A 183 14.68 -6.83 -1.16
N ALA A 184 15.78 -7.60 -1.16
CA ALA A 184 15.93 -8.81 -1.96
C ALA A 184 15.50 -8.62 -3.43
N ASN A 185 15.97 -7.54 -4.05
CA ASN A 185 15.67 -7.14 -5.45
C ASN A 185 14.19 -6.90 -5.77
N LYS A 186 13.38 -6.61 -4.75
CA LYS A 186 11.95 -6.28 -4.90
C LYS A 186 11.66 -4.93 -4.26
N LEU A 187 10.72 -4.19 -4.82
CA LEU A 187 10.18 -3.01 -4.16
C LEU A 187 9.27 -3.44 -3.00
N ARG A 188 9.55 -2.90 -1.80
CA ARG A 188 8.88 -3.24 -0.53
C ARG A 188 8.56 -1.97 0.26
N TYR A 189 7.67 -2.11 1.24
CA TYR A 189 7.35 -1.06 2.20
C TYR A 189 8.06 -1.27 3.53
N PHE A 190 8.40 -0.16 4.19
CA PHE A 190 9.00 -0.14 5.53
C PHE A 190 8.29 0.89 6.39
N THR A 191 8.15 0.60 7.68
CA THR A 191 7.55 1.53 8.65
C THR A 191 8.47 2.73 8.90
N SER A 192 7.98 3.77 9.58
CA SER A 192 8.79 4.91 10.02
C SER A 192 9.97 4.51 10.90
N GLU A 193 9.86 3.38 11.61
CA GLU A 193 10.90 2.80 12.47
C GLU A 193 11.88 1.91 11.69
N GLY A 194 11.60 1.67 10.40
CA GLY A 194 12.42 0.87 9.50
C GLY A 194 12.15 -0.62 9.52
N GLU A 195 10.99 -1.04 10.03
CA GLU A 195 10.56 -2.44 10.00
C GLU A 195 9.99 -2.80 8.62
N LEU A 196 10.33 -3.97 8.08
CA LEU A 196 9.77 -4.45 6.82
C LEU A 196 8.28 -4.77 6.99
N VAL A 197 7.43 -4.18 6.15
CA VAL A 197 6.02 -4.55 6.09
C VAL A 197 5.89 -5.95 5.45
N PRO A 198 5.36 -6.93 6.19
CA PRO A 198 5.30 -8.31 5.71
C PRO A 198 4.13 -8.51 4.74
N THR A 199 4.26 -9.52 3.88
CA THR A 199 3.09 -10.15 3.24
C THR A 199 2.30 -10.98 4.28
N PRO A 200 1.04 -11.36 4.00
CA PRO A 200 0.30 -12.27 4.88
C PRO A 200 1.03 -13.59 5.17
N ALA A 201 1.70 -14.15 4.15
CA ALA A 201 2.46 -15.39 4.29
C ALA A 201 3.71 -15.21 5.18
N GLU A 202 4.46 -14.12 4.99
CA GLU A 202 5.60 -13.79 5.85
C GLU A 202 5.16 -13.54 7.30
N ALA A 203 4.02 -12.86 7.50
CA ALA A 203 3.47 -12.61 8.84
C ALA A 203 3.02 -13.90 9.54
N ALA A 204 2.36 -14.82 8.81
CA ALA A 204 2.01 -16.13 9.32
C ALA A 204 3.25 -16.93 9.73
N GLN A 205 4.27 -16.97 8.88
CA GLN A 205 5.52 -17.67 9.19
C GLN A 205 6.23 -17.08 10.42
N GLN A 206 6.24 -15.76 10.56
CA GLN A 206 6.79 -15.09 11.74
C GLN A 206 6.00 -15.45 13.00
N ALA A 207 4.68 -15.53 12.92
CA ALA A 207 3.84 -15.94 14.05
C ALA A 207 4.13 -17.39 14.47
N GLU A 208 4.22 -18.32 13.51
CA GLU A 208 4.58 -19.73 13.77
C GLU A 208 5.95 -19.85 14.44
N ASN A 209 6.96 -19.14 13.92
CA ASN A 209 8.30 -19.17 14.49
C ASN A 209 8.31 -18.64 15.94
N ARG A 210 7.55 -17.57 16.22
CA ARG A 210 7.43 -17.03 17.59
C ARG A 210 6.75 -18.02 18.55
N VAL A 211 5.74 -18.77 18.09
CA VAL A 211 5.09 -19.81 18.89
C VAL A 211 6.09 -20.92 19.21
N LEU A 212 6.81 -21.42 18.20
CA LEU A 212 7.81 -22.48 18.40
C LEU A 212 8.95 -22.04 19.33
N GLU A 213 9.43 -20.81 19.19
CA GLU A 213 10.44 -20.22 20.10
C GLU A 213 9.91 -20.07 21.54
N ALA A 214 8.63 -19.75 21.72
CA ALA A 214 8.01 -19.69 23.05
C ALA A 214 7.90 -21.09 23.67
N GLU A 215 7.47 -22.09 22.91
CA GLU A 215 7.37 -23.49 23.35
C GLU A 215 8.74 -24.05 23.77
N ASN A 216 9.77 -23.81 22.95
CA ASN A 216 11.14 -24.22 23.27
C ASN A 216 11.65 -23.56 24.56
N ARG A 217 11.37 -22.27 24.77
CA ARG A 217 11.74 -21.58 26.02
C ARG A 217 11.02 -22.12 27.25
N VAL A 218 9.74 -22.51 27.12
CA VAL A 218 9.01 -23.14 28.21
C VAL A 218 9.60 -24.51 28.54
N LEU A 219 9.87 -25.34 27.54
CA LEU A 219 10.46 -26.67 27.74
C LEU A 219 11.87 -26.58 28.36
N GLU A 220 12.69 -25.62 27.93
CA GLU A 220 14.00 -25.37 28.53
C GLU A 220 13.89 -24.94 30.00
N ALA A 221 12.94 -24.05 30.32
CA ALA A 221 12.70 -23.63 31.70
C ALA A 221 12.21 -24.79 32.58
N GLU A 222 11.31 -25.64 32.08
CA GLU A 222 10.84 -26.84 32.79
C GLU A 222 11.99 -27.82 33.06
N ASN A 223 12.83 -28.06 32.05
CA ASN A 223 14.01 -28.91 32.20
C ASN A 223 15.02 -28.36 33.22
N GLN A 224 15.22 -27.04 33.26
CA GLN A 224 16.08 -26.41 34.26
C GLN A 224 15.51 -26.56 35.67
N VAL A 225 14.22 -26.29 35.87
CA VAL A 225 13.54 -26.45 37.16
C VAL A 225 13.62 -27.90 37.64
N GLU A 226 13.43 -28.88 36.76
CA GLU A 226 13.52 -30.30 37.10
C GLU A 226 14.97 -30.70 37.46
N GLN A 227 15.96 -30.22 36.72
CA GLN A 227 17.37 -30.45 37.05
C GLN A 227 17.76 -29.83 38.40
N GLU A 228 17.28 -28.63 38.71
CA GLU A 228 17.52 -27.97 39.99
C GLU A 228 16.87 -28.74 41.14
N LYS A 229 15.62 -29.19 40.98
CA LYS A 229 14.94 -30.06 41.96
C LYS A 229 15.71 -31.35 42.21
N GLN A 230 16.19 -32.00 41.16
CA GLN A 230 16.98 -33.22 41.30
C GLN A 230 18.33 -32.99 42.00
N LYS A 231 19.01 -31.88 41.68
CA LYS A 231 20.26 -31.49 42.38
C LYS A 231 20.01 -31.18 43.84
N ALA A 232 18.95 -30.42 44.15
CA ALA A 232 18.55 -30.08 45.52
C ALA A 232 18.20 -31.34 46.33
N ALA A 233 17.43 -32.27 45.74
CA ALA A 233 17.08 -33.54 46.37
C ALA A 233 18.33 -34.41 46.64
N LYS A 234 19.26 -34.51 45.70
CA LYS A 234 20.53 -35.25 45.88
C LYS A 234 21.40 -34.62 46.97
N LEU A 235 21.49 -33.29 47.00
CA LEU A 235 22.25 -32.57 48.02
C LEU A 235 21.64 -32.78 49.42
N ALA A 236 20.32 -32.65 49.55
CA ALA A 236 19.60 -32.89 50.80
C ALA A 236 19.79 -34.33 51.30
N ALA A 237 19.72 -35.33 50.41
CA ALA A 237 20.01 -36.72 50.78
C ALA A 237 21.44 -36.91 51.31
N LYS A 238 22.43 -36.29 50.67
CA LYS A 238 23.84 -36.40 51.07
C LYS A 238 24.14 -35.66 52.39
N LEU A 239 23.46 -34.55 52.65
CA LEU A 239 23.55 -33.84 53.93
C LEU A 239 22.99 -34.68 55.09
N ARG A 240 21.85 -35.37 54.86
CA ARG A 240 21.29 -36.33 55.82
C ARG A 240 22.23 -37.50 56.11
N GLU A 241 22.89 -38.06 55.08
CA GLU A 241 23.90 -39.12 55.25
C GLU A 241 25.09 -38.67 56.12
N LEU A 242 25.44 -37.39 56.05
CA LEU A 242 26.52 -36.79 56.85
C LEU A 242 26.09 -36.39 58.27
N GLY A 243 24.84 -36.65 58.66
CA GLY A 243 24.31 -36.33 59.99
C GLY A 243 24.05 -34.84 60.22
N ILE A 244 23.98 -34.04 59.16
CA ILE A 244 23.62 -32.62 59.22
C ILE A 244 22.11 -32.52 59.02
N ASP A 245 21.39 -32.22 60.10
CA ASP A 245 19.94 -32.06 60.02
C ASP A 245 19.60 -30.73 59.37
N THR A 246 18.94 -30.79 58.21
CA THR A 246 18.60 -29.61 57.40
C THR A 246 17.27 -28.97 57.80
N GLU A 247 16.55 -29.55 58.78
CA GLU A 247 15.27 -29.01 59.25
C GLU A 247 15.39 -28.00 60.41
N GLU A 248 16.60 -27.73 60.93
CA GLU A 248 16.78 -26.92 62.14
C GLU A 248 17.06 -25.42 61.92
N ASN A 249 17.00 -24.90 60.69
CA ASN A 249 17.15 -23.45 60.44
C ASN A 249 16.13 -22.93 59.40
N LEU A 250 14.90 -22.72 59.87
CA LEU A 250 13.96 -21.75 59.28
C LEU A 250 13.72 -20.63 60.31
#